data_AF-A0A843HXQ0-F1
#
_entry.id   AF-A0A843HXQ0-F1
#
_cell.length_a   1.000
_cell.length_b   1.000
_cell.length_c   1.000
_cell.angle_alpha   90.00
_cell.angle_beta   90.00
_cell.angle_gamma   90.00
#
_symmetry.space_group_name_H-M   'P 1'
#
loop_
_entity.id
_entity.type
_entity.pdbx_description
1 polymer ?
#
loop_
_entity_poly.entity_id
_entity_poly.type
_entity_poly.pdbx_seq_one_letter_code
_entity_poly.pdbx_strand_id
1 'polypeptide(L)'
;MKVEIFTHKNCIECNFLIEYLEKNGLLSKVTIIDTEVYPFLAFERGVISTPSVFVDGKLIFAGVVDYDELSKILSGVSVTISVKKDELADKLMFGIVNSFAATAWLYVNKDFDALMAQRDFVFAVTGLALANEKEAEELYNYLRNIMVKEGETYFEKWKER
;
A
#
# COMPACT_ATOMS: atom_id res chain seq x y z
N MET A 1 9.84 -18.09 -1.93
CA MET A 1 9.22 -16.76 -2.02
C MET A 1 7.96 -16.88 -2.83
N LYS A 2 6.82 -16.61 -2.20
CA LYS A 2 5.50 -16.57 -2.82
C LYS A 2 5.08 -15.12 -2.95
N VAL A 3 4.77 -14.67 -4.17
CA VAL A 3 4.27 -13.33 -4.42
C VAL A 3 2.83 -13.42 -4.92
N GLU A 4 1.90 -12.81 -4.19
CA GLU A 4 0.48 -12.74 -4.52
C GLU A 4 0.13 -11.28 -4.83
N ILE A 5 -0.55 -11.02 -5.94
CA ILE A 5 -0.96 -9.66 -6.33
C ILE A 5 -2.47 -9.65 -6.51
N PHE A 6 -3.15 -8.89 -5.65
CA PHE A 6 -4.58 -8.66 -5.75
C PHE A 6 -4.87 -7.51 -6.70
N THR A 7 -5.72 -7.75 -7.69
CA THR A 7 -6.07 -6.79 -8.75
C THR A 7 -7.58 -6.79 -9.03
N HIS A 8 -8.04 -5.86 -9.86
CA HIS A 8 -9.32 -5.97 -10.55
C HIS A 8 -9.26 -5.25 -11.90
N LYS A 9 -10.19 -5.57 -12.80
CA LYS A 9 -10.15 -5.11 -14.20
C LYS A 9 -10.30 -3.60 -14.36
N ASN A 10 -11.08 -3.00 -13.47
CA ASN A 10 -11.37 -1.56 -13.48
C ASN A 10 -10.27 -0.70 -12.83
N CYS A 11 -9.17 -1.30 -12.36
CA CYS A 11 -8.06 -0.60 -11.73
C CYS A 11 -6.95 -0.31 -12.76
N ILE A 12 -6.75 0.98 -13.07
CA ILE A 12 -5.75 1.43 -14.05
C ILE A 12 -4.33 1.01 -13.62
N GLU A 13 -3.96 1.26 -12.37
CA GLU A 13 -2.65 0.88 -11.82
C GLU A 13 -2.41 -0.63 -11.87
N CYS A 14 -3.47 -1.43 -11.70
CA CYS A 14 -3.39 -2.88 -11.80
C CYS A 14 -3.07 -3.32 -13.23
N ASN A 15 -3.67 -2.67 -14.23
CA ASN A 15 -3.39 -2.95 -15.63
C ASN A 15 -1.94 -2.57 -15.99
N PHE A 16 -1.45 -1.41 -15.53
CA PHE A 16 -0.05 -1.03 -15.72
C PHE A 16 0.93 -2.02 -15.07
N LEU A 17 0.62 -2.49 -13.87
CA LEU A 17 1.44 -3.50 -13.19
C LEU A 17 1.44 -4.83 -13.97
N ILE A 18 0.28 -5.29 -14.44
CA ILE A 18 0.19 -6.52 -15.23
C ILE A 18 0.99 -6.39 -16.54
N GLU A 19 0.84 -5.28 -17.25
CA GLU A 19 1.63 -5.00 -18.47
C GLU A 19 3.13 -4.98 -18.20
N TYR A 20 3.55 -4.35 -17.09
CA TYR A 20 4.95 -4.33 -16.67
C TYR A 20 5.48 -5.75 -16.44
N LEU A 21 4.72 -6.58 -15.71
CA LEU A 21 5.11 -7.95 -15.42
C LEU A 21 5.17 -8.82 -16.68
N GLU A 22 4.25 -8.63 -17.62
CA GLU A 22 4.24 -9.34 -18.90
C GLU A 22 5.44 -8.94 -19.78
N LYS A 23 5.66 -7.63 -19.97
CA LYS A 23 6.75 -7.09 -20.80
C LYS A 23 8.14 -7.53 -20.32
N ASN A 24 8.29 -7.77 -19.01
CA ASN A 24 9.55 -8.18 -18.40
C ASN A 24 9.64 -9.70 -18.15
N GLY A 25 8.66 -10.50 -18.59
CA GLY A 25 8.67 -11.95 -18.38
C GLY A 25 8.58 -12.37 -16.91
N LEU A 26 8.02 -11.52 -16.05
CA LEU A 26 7.91 -11.71 -14.61
C LEU A 26 6.56 -12.30 -14.19
N LEU A 27 5.57 -12.35 -15.09
CA LEU A 27 4.22 -12.81 -14.79
C LEU A 27 4.17 -14.24 -14.21
N SER A 28 5.07 -15.13 -14.64
CA SER A 28 5.17 -16.51 -14.14
C SER A 28 5.70 -16.61 -12.70
N LYS A 29 6.21 -15.52 -12.13
CA LYS A 29 6.75 -15.46 -10.76
C LYS A 29 5.72 -15.01 -9.72
N VAL A 30 4.53 -14.61 -10.15
CA VAL A 30 3.49 -14.06 -9.28
C VAL A 30 2.19 -14.84 -9.45
N THR A 31 1.35 -14.82 -8.41
CA THR A 31 -0.04 -15.26 -8.50
C THR A 31 -0.94 -14.04 -8.55
N ILE A 32 -1.64 -13.83 -9.66
CA ILE A 32 -2.63 -12.75 -9.79
C ILE A 32 -3.97 -13.24 -9.25
N ILE A 33 -4.59 -12.44 -8.37
CA ILE A 33 -5.86 -12.75 -7.72
C ILE A 33 -6.84 -11.63 -8.05
N ASP A 34 -7.90 -11.96 -8.79
CA ASP A 34 -8.95 -11.00 -9.13
C ASP A 34 -9.92 -10.82 -7.94
N THR A 35 -9.93 -9.62 -7.38
CA THR A 35 -10.79 -9.25 -6.24
C THR A 35 -12.27 -9.18 -6.62
N GLU A 36 -12.63 -9.01 -7.90
CA GLU A 36 -14.02 -9.10 -8.37
C GLU A 36 -14.53 -10.55 -8.34
N VAL A 37 -13.62 -11.53 -8.49
CA VAL A 37 -13.94 -12.97 -8.45
C VAL A 37 -13.83 -13.51 -7.02
N TYR A 38 -12.85 -13.03 -6.24
CA TYR A 38 -12.56 -13.50 -4.88
C TYR A 38 -12.61 -12.38 -3.83
N PRO A 39 -13.75 -11.69 -3.64
CA PRO A 39 -13.84 -10.52 -2.76
C PRO A 39 -13.63 -10.88 -1.28
N PHE A 40 -14.16 -12.01 -0.80
CA PHE A 40 -14.00 -12.42 0.59
C PHE A 40 -12.54 -12.74 0.94
N LEU A 41 -11.81 -13.39 0.02
CA LEU A 41 -10.38 -13.63 0.19
C LEU A 41 -9.61 -12.31 0.30
N ALA A 42 -9.97 -11.32 -0.53
CA ALA A 42 -9.36 -9.99 -0.46
C ALA A 42 -9.60 -9.32 0.91
N PHE A 43 -10.83 -9.37 1.42
CA PHE A 43 -11.17 -8.84 2.74
C PHE A 43 -10.44 -9.57 3.88
N GLU A 44 -10.40 -10.91 3.85
CA GLU A 44 -9.68 -11.72 4.84
C GLU A 44 -8.18 -11.41 4.87
N ARG A 45 -7.61 -11.04 3.73
CA ARG A 45 -6.20 -10.61 3.61
C ARG A 45 -5.98 -9.12 3.90
N GLY A 46 -7.03 -8.37 4.26
CA GLY A 46 -6.92 -6.94 4.58
C GLY A 46 -6.66 -6.04 3.36
N VAL A 47 -7.08 -6.45 2.16
CA VAL A 47 -6.92 -5.65 0.93
C VAL A 47 -7.88 -4.47 0.95
N ILE A 48 -7.34 -3.27 1.19
CA ILE A 48 -8.08 -1.99 1.15
C ILE A 48 -7.90 -1.27 -0.19
N SER A 49 -6.76 -1.49 -0.86
CA SER A 49 -6.41 -0.84 -2.12
C SER A 49 -5.85 -1.85 -3.10
N THR A 50 -6.01 -1.62 -4.40
CA THR A 50 -5.41 -2.44 -5.45
C THR A 50 -4.59 -1.58 -6.41
N PRO A 51 -3.50 -2.10 -7.00
CA PRO A 51 -2.92 -3.41 -6.74
C PRO A 51 -2.39 -3.56 -5.30
N SER A 52 -2.59 -4.73 -4.71
CA SER A 52 -2.02 -5.08 -3.40
C SER A 52 -1.04 -6.23 -3.58
N VAL A 53 0.23 -6.00 -3.24
CA VAL A 53 1.31 -6.96 -3.44
C VAL A 53 1.72 -7.55 -2.09
N PHE A 54 1.54 -8.86 -1.96
CA PHE A 54 1.97 -9.63 -0.81
C PHE A 54 3.21 -10.45 -1.16
N VAL A 55 4.20 -10.42 -0.27
CA VAL A 55 5.42 -11.24 -0.36
C VAL A 55 5.48 -12.11 0.89
N ASP A 56 5.42 -13.43 0.69
CA ASP A 56 5.38 -14.44 1.76
C ASP A 56 4.32 -14.12 2.83
N GLY A 57 3.16 -13.58 2.40
CA GLY A 57 2.02 -13.25 3.24
C GLY A 57 2.04 -11.83 3.84
N LYS A 58 3.14 -11.08 3.73
CA LYS A 58 3.22 -9.69 4.19
C LYS A 58 2.82 -8.72 3.07
N LEU A 59 1.93 -7.77 3.36
CA LEU A 59 1.57 -6.71 2.41
C LEU A 59 2.75 -5.72 2.30
N ILE A 60 3.28 -5.57 1.09
CA ILE A 60 4.45 -4.71 0.81
C ILE A 60 4.06 -3.45 0.05
N PHE A 61 3.12 -3.56 -0.89
CA PHE A 61 2.60 -2.42 -1.66
C PHE A 61 1.08 -2.45 -1.68
N ALA A 62 0.46 -1.26 -1.63
CA ALA A 62 -0.99 -1.10 -1.71
C ALA A 62 -1.32 0.16 -2.55
N GLY A 63 -2.01 -0.03 -3.67
CA GLY A 63 -2.27 1.03 -4.66
C GLY A 63 -1.03 1.30 -5.51
N VAL A 64 -0.09 2.11 -5.02
CA VAL A 64 1.10 2.49 -5.79
C VAL A 64 2.22 1.49 -5.55
N VAL A 65 2.83 1.02 -6.64
CA VAL A 65 3.88 -0.01 -6.62
C VAL A 65 5.16 0.56 -7.23
N ASP A 66 6.27 0.46 -6.50
CA ASP A 66 7.58 0.73 -7.07
C ASP A 66 8.05 -0.49 -7.88
N TYR A 67 8.11 -0.33 -9.20
CA TYR A 67 8.45 -1.43 -10.11
C TYR A 67 9.92 -1.86 -10.01
N ASP A 68 10.83 -0.95 -9.67
CA ASP A 68 12.24 -1.29 -9.51
C ASP A 68 12.45 -2.13 -8.25
N GLU A 69 11.77 -1.78 -7.15
CA GLU A 69 11.76 -2.56 -5.91
C GLU A 69 11.06 -3.91 -6.11
N LEU A 70 9.90 -3.93 -6.76
CA LEU A 70 9.20 -5.17 -7.07
C LEU A 70 10.06 -6.12 -7.92
N SER A 71 10.74 -5.62 -8.94
CA SER A 71 11.62 -6.43 -9.78
C SER A 71 12.82 -7.00 -9.04
N LYS A 72 13.41 -6.24 -8.10
CA LYS A 72 14.45 -6.74 -7.20
C LYS A 72 13.93 -7.86 -6.32
N ILE A 73 12.75 -7.67 -5.70
CA ILE A 73 12.09 -8.70 -4.88
C ILE A 73 11.86 -9.96 -5.71
N LEU A 74 11.26 -9.84 -6.90
CA LEU A 74 11.00 -10.97 -7.82
C LEU A 74 12.26 -11.66 -8.35
N SER A 75 13.43 -11.02 -8.19
CA SER A 75 14.74 -11.60 -8.52
C SER A 75 15.41 -12.25 -7.31
N GLY A 76 14.76 -12.26 -6.14
CA GLY A 76 15.29 -12.82 -4.90
C GLY A 76 16.22 -11.88 -4.14
N VAL A 77 16.29 -10.60 -4.53
CA VAL A 77 17.10 -9.60 -3.84
C VAL A 77 16.32 -9.06 -2.65
N SER A 78 16.92 -9.09 -1.46
CA SER A 78 16.37 -8.42 -0.28
C SER A 78 16.39 -6.91 -0.50
N VAL A 79 15.23 -6.27 -0.39
CA VAL A 79 15.09 -4.82 -0.53
C VAL A 79 14.90 -4.23 0.86
N THR A 80 15.73 -3.23 1.19
CA THR A 80 15.55 -2.39 2.36
C THR A 80 15.65 -0.94 1.93
N ILE A 81 14.67 -0.12 2.31
CA ILE A 81 14.59 1.28 1.90
C ILE A 81 14.74 2.20 3.11
N SER A 82 15.31 3.37 2.89
CA SER A 82 15.29 4.44 3.88
C SER A 82 14.06 5.30 3.65
N VAL A 83 13.27 5.51 4.71
CA VAL A 83 12.04 6.30 4.63
C VAL A 83 12.25 7.64 5.30
N LYS A 84 12.02 8.70 4.53
CA LYS A 84 12.12 10.06 5.05
C LYS A 84 10.93 10.39 5.93
N LYS A 85 11.23 10.70 7.18
CA LYS A 85 10.27 10.97 8.25
C LYS A 85 9.31 12.12 7.91
N ASP A 86 9.81 13.17 7.29
CA ASP A 86 9.09 14.39 6.88
C ASP A 86 8.12 14.17 5.70
N GLU A 87 8.30 13.12 4.91
CA GLU A 87 7.44 12.79 3.77
C GLU A 87 6.32 11.79 4.14
N LEU A 88 6.35 11.18 5.33
CA LEU A 88 5.47 10.06 5.70
C LEU A 88 3.97 10.40 5.63
N ALA A 89 3.58 11.55 6.18
CA ALA A 89 2.18 11.95 6.20
C ALA A 89 1.65 12.20 4.79
N ASP A 90 2.44 12.86 3.94
CA ASP A 90 2.06 13.11 2.54
C ASP A 90 2.06 11.81 1.72
N LYS A 91 2.97 10.87 1.98
CA LYS A 91 2.92 9.51 1.37
C LYS A 91 1.67 8.75 1.78
N LEU A 92 1.30 8.77 3.06
CA LEU A 92 0.08 8.15 3.56
C LEU A 92 -1.15 8.78 2.89
N MET A 93 -1.27 10.11 2.89
CA MET A 93 -2.39 10.81 2.25
C MET A 93 -2.49 10.52 0.76
N PHE A 94 -1.35 10.48 0.05
CA PHE A 94 -1.30 10.07 -1.34
C PHE A 94 -1.80 8.63 -1.52
N GLY A 95 -1.38 7.69 -0.68
CA GLY A 95 -1.86 6.30 -0.71
C GLY A 95 -3.37 6.18 -0.42
N ILE A 96 -3.90 7.00 0.49
CA ILE A 96 -5.34 7.05 0.79
C ILE A 96 -6.10 7.54 -0.43
N VAL A 97 -5.72 8.70 -1.02
CA VAL A 97 -6.40 9.31 -2.18
C VAL A 97 -6.37 8.40 -3.40
N ASN A 98 -5.30 7.62 -3.59
CA ASN A 98 -5.22 6.62 -4.65
C ASN A 98 -6.02 5.33 -4.37
N SER A 99 -6.63 5.21 -3.20
CA SER A 99 -7.54 4.11 -2.85
C SER A 99 -8.96 4.65 -2.71
N PHE A 100 -9.85 4.25 -3.61
CA PHE A 100 -11.26 4.65 -3.54
C PHE A 100 -11.89 4.26 -2.19
N ALA A 101 -11.63 3.04 -1.71
CA ALA A 101 -12.19 2.56 -0.44
C ALA A 101 -11.65 3.36 0.76
N ALA A 102 -10.33 3.60 0.83
CA ALA A 102 -9.74 4.38 1.93
C ALA A 102 -10.21 5.84 1.89
N THR A 103 -10.28 6.44 0.70
CA THR A 103 -10.77 7.81 0.50
C THR A 103 -12.21 7.96 0.94
N ALA A 104 -13.11 7.11 0.44
CA ALA A 104 -14.53 7.17 0.76
C ALA A 104 -14.76 6.97 2.27
N TRP A 105 -14.05 6.01 2.87
CA TRP A 105 -14.15 5.75 4.29
C TRP A 105 -13.65 6.95 5.12
N LEU A 106 -12.51 7.53 4.78
CA LEU A 106 -11.96 8.68 5.50
C LEU A 106 -12.83 9.93 5.32
N TYR A 107 -13.39 10.15 4.14
CA TYR A 107 -14.30 11.28 3.87
C TYR A 107 -15.55 11.25 4.76
N VAL A 108 -16.12 10.07 4.98
CA VAL A 108 -17.33 9.89 5.79
C VAL A 108 -17.00 9.95 7.29
N ASN A 109 -15.95 9.26 7.72
CA ASN A 109 -15.69 9.05 9.16
C ASN A 109 -14.76 10.10 9.76
N LYS A 110 -13.85 10.68 8.96
CA LYS A 110 -12.78 11.59 9.40
C LYS A 110 -11.95 11.05 10.58
N ASP A 111 -11.87 9.72 10.70
CA ASP A 111 -11.23 9.05 11.82
C ASP A 111 -9.84 8.53 11.42
N PHE A 112 -8.84 9.36 11.64
CA PHE A 112 -7.45 8.99 11.39
C PHE A 112 -6.92 7.95 12.37
N ASP A 113 -7.49 7.82 13.58
CA ASP A 113 -7.00 6.82 14.53
C ASP A 113 -7.35 5.41 14.07
N ALA A 114 -8.60 5.20 13.66
CA ALA A 114 -9.04 3.92 13.09
C ALA A 114 -8.36 3.61 11.75
N LEU A 115 -8.04 4.62 10.93
CA LEU A 115 -7.19 4.42 9.75
C LEU A 115 -5.79 3.93 10.14
N MET A 116 -5.15 4.59 11.12
CA MET A 116 -3.81 4.22 11.59
C MET A 116 -3.78 2.81 12.20
N ALA A 117 -4.91 2.32 12.73
CA ALA A 117 -5.04 0.94 13.21
C ALA A 117 -4.93 -0.11 12.09
N GLN A 118 -5.14 0.26 10.82
CA GLN A 118 -4.88 -0.58 9.65
C GLN A 118 -3.38 -0.63 9.32
N ARG A 119 -2.59 -1.22 10.23
CA ARG A 119 -1.12 -1.18 10.21
C ARG A 119 -0.52 -1.65 8.90
N ASP A 120 -0.94 -2.79 8.36
CA ASP A 120 -0.37 -3.34 7.12
C ASP A 120 -0.58 -2.40 5.94
N PHE A 121 -1.77 -1.79 5.84
CA PHE A 121 -2.05 -0.78 4.82
C PHE A 121 -1.14 0.44 4.98
N VAL A 122 -1.04 1.00 6.19
CA VAL A 122 -0.17 2.15 6.47
C VAL A 122 1.28 1.83 6.11
N PHE A 123 1.78 0.65 6.48
CA PHE A 123 3.14 0.23 6.19
C PHE A 123 3.39 0.11 4.69
N ALA A 124 2.44 -0.45 3.95
CA ALA A 124 2.56 -0.65 2.52
C ALA A 124 2.55 0.68 1.74
N VAL A 125 1.64 1.60 2.06
CA VAL A 125 1.54 2.88 1.34
C VAL A 125 2.67 3.86 1.67
N THR A 126 3.30 3.71 2.84
CA THR A 126 4.41 4.58 3.26
C THR A 126 5.79 4.02 2.92
N GLY A 127 5.85 2.75 2.50
CA GLY A 127 7.10 2.01 2.26
C GLY A 127 7.75 1.46 3.53
N LEU A 128 7.15 1.67 4.71
CA LEU A 128 7.67 1.12 5.98
C LEU A 128 7.68 -0.41 6.00
N ALA A 129 6.87 -1.07 5.15
CA ALA A 129 6.91 -2.52 4.97
C ALA A 129 8.29 -3.04 4.52
N LEU A 130 9.09 -2.19 3.86
CA LEU A 130 10.44 -2.46 3.35
C LEU A 130 11.54 -1.76 4.16
N ALA A 131 11.20 -1.01 5.21
CA ALA A 131 12.20 -0.42 6.09
C ALA A 131 12.75 -1.47 7.09
N ASN A 132 13.86 -1.13 7.74
CA ASN A 132 14.33 -1.91 8.88
C ASN A 132 13.25 -1.96 9.97
N GLU A 133 13.02 -3.11 10.62
CA GLU A 133 11.92 -3.30 11.57
C GLU A 133 11.91 -2.27 12.71
N LYS A 134 13.07 -1.97 13.30
CA LYS A 134 13.17 -0.99 14.39
C LYS A 134 12.84 0.42 13.91
N GLU A 135 13.42 0.81 12.77
CA GLU A 135 13.16 2.11 12.15
C GLU A 135 11.69 2.24 11.73
N ALA A 136 11.11 1.19 11.16
CA ALA A 136 9.72 1.14 10.72
C ALA A 136 8.76 1.40 11.88
N GLU A 137 9.01 0.79 13.04
CA GLU A 137 8.16 1.00 14.22
C GLU A 137 8.29 2.41 14.79
N GLU A 138 9.50 2.96 14.86
CA GLU A 138 9.73 4.34 15.29
C GLU A 138 9.01 5.35 14.38
N LEU A 139 9.10 5.14 13.07
CA LEU A 139 8.47 5.98 12.05
C LEU A 139 6.94 5.82 12.04
N TYR A 140 6.41 4.61 12.21
CA TYR A 140 4.97 4.39 12.33
C TYR A 140 4.40 5.11 13.55
N ASN A 141 5.05 5.02 14.71
CA ASN A 141 4.59 5.69 15.93
C ASN A 141 4.64 7.21 15.79
N TYR A 142 5.70 7.74 15.15
CA TYR A 142 5.75 9.14 14.79
C TYR A 142 4.60 9.57 13.87
N LEU A 143 4.36 8.82 12.79
CA LEU A 143 3.29 9.10 11.85
C LEU A 143 1.92 9.05 12.54
N ARG A 144 1.66 8.03 13.37
CA ARG A 144 0.41 7.91 14.13
C ARG A 144 0.15 9.14 15.00
N ASN A 145 1.18 9.60 15.72
CA ASN A 145 1.05 10.78 16.57
C ASN A 145 0.71 12.04 15.77
N ILE A 146 1.29 12.19 14.58
CA ILE A 146 0.96 13.30 13.67
C ILE A 146 -0.47 13.15 13.15
N MET A 147 -0.85 12.00 12.60
CA MET A 147 -2.16 11.84 11.97
C MET A 147 -3.31 11.94 12.97
N VAL A 148 -3.14 11.46 14.20
CA VAL A 148 -4.17 11.60 15.25
C VAL A 148 -4.33 13.05 15.69
N LYS A 149 -3.25 13.85 15.70
CA LYS A 149 -3.27 15.23 16.17
C LYS A 149 -3.61 16.24 15.08
N GLU A 150 -3.08 16.03 13.88
CA GLU A 150 -3.09 16.99 12.76
C GLU A 150 -3.86 16.45 11.55
N GLY A 151 -4.51 15.29 11.68
CA GLY A 151 -5.24 14.62 10.59
C GLY A 151 -6.23 15.52 9.87
N GLU A 152 -7.01 16.34 10.57
CA GLU A 152 -7.97 17.26 9.94
C GLU A 152 -7.27 18.30 9.04
N THR A 153 -6.06 18.74 9.40
CA THR A 153 -5.27 19.65 8.55
C THR A 153 -4.82 18.95 7.27
N TYR A 154 -4.38 17.69 7.36
CA TYR A 154 -4.07 16.89 6.18
C TYR A 154 -5.32 16.58 5.35
N PHE A 155 -6.45 16.29 6.00
CA PHE A 155 -7.72 16.07 5.32
C PHE A 155 -8.08 17.27 4.45
N GLU A 156 -8.17 18.48 5.03
CA GLU A 156 -8.54 19.67 4.26
C GLU A 156 -7.49 20.04 3.20
N LYS A 157 -6.19 19.79 3.43
CA LYS A 157 -5.12 19.97 2.42
C LYS A 157 -5.32 19.07 1.19
N TRP A 158 -5.78 17.83 1.40
CA TRP A 158 -5.83 16.79 0.35
C TRP A 158 -7.22 16.58 -0.25
N LYS A 159 -8.28 17.10 0.37
CA LYS A 159 -9.69 16.92 -0.01
C LYS A 159 -10.05 17.29 -1.45
N GLU A 160 -9.32 18.21 -2.08
CA GLU A 160 -9.56 18.63 -3.47
C GLU A 160 -8.85 17.77 -4.53
N ARG A 161 -8.00 16.83 -4.09
CA ARG A 161 -7.28 15.89 -4.98
C ARG A 161 -8.06 14.60 -5.13
#